data_AF-T0ZUZ6-F1
#
_entry.id   AF-T0ZUZ6-F1
#
_cell.length_a   1.000
_cell.length_b   1.000
_cell.length_c   1.000
_cell.angle_alpha   90.00
_cell.angle_beta   90.00
_cell.angle_gamma   90.00
#
_symmetry.space_group_name_H-M   'P 1'
#
loop_
_entity.id
_entity.type
_entity.pdbx_description
1 polymer ?
#
loop_
_entity_poly.entity_id
_entity_poly.type
_entity_poly.pdbx_seq_one_letter_code
_entity_poly.pdbx_strand_id
1 'polypeptide(L)'
;EPGSDTDLWLQALREQCRDASATLRPFAAWTPPATQAKPCPIPTLRQLADSSAQSMPDTDHLHDQAAAHGAQQHAAVLIQTIERLAQQAGALALMDYGFLYDSQRDLLSIGYNVDERRLDAGFYDLLASEARLTNYVAIAQEQLPQDSWFALGRLLTSGGGEPVLLSWSGSMFEYLMPLLVMPNYAGTLLDQTCRAAVARQIEYGQQLGLPWGVSESGYNTQDMHCNYQYRAFGVPGLGLRRGLSEERVVAPYASTLALLVAPAAACANLQRLAVAGVEGRYGLYEAVDYTPARLPRGQSAAVVRSFMAHHQGM
;
A
#
# COMPACT_ATOMS: atom_id res chain seq x y z
N GLU A 1 12.29 4.56 -31.75
CA GLU A 1 11.76 4.88 -30.41
C GLU A 1 12.93 4.91 -29.43
N PRO A 2 13.02 5.89 -28.51
CA PRO A 2 14.06 5.89 -27.50
C PRO A 2 13.82 4.73 -26.54
N GLY A 3 14.69 3.70 -26.61
CA GLY A 3 14.78 2.52 -25.72
C GLY A 3 13.52 1.65 -25.65
N SER A 4 13.60 0.39 -26.09
CA SER A 4 12.52 -0.57 -25.81
C SER A 4 12.32 -0.70 -24.29
N ASP A 5 11.11 -1.01 -23.81
CA ASP A 5 10.88 -1.25 -22.37
C ASP A 5 11.86 -2.31 -21.82
N THR A 6 12.25 -3.27 -22.65
CA THR A 6 13.29 -4.26 -22.35
C THR A 6 14.65 -3.62 -22.06
N ASP A 7 15.08 -2.62 -22.85
CA ASP A 7 16.36 -1.93 -22.63
C ASP A 7 16.35 -1.15 -21.31
N LEU A 8 15.24 -0.46 -21.00
CA LEU A 8 15.06 0.27 -19.75
C LEU A 8 15.15 -0.68 -18.55
N TRP A 9 14.40 -1.78 -18.57
CA TRP A 9 14.39 -2.74 -17.46
C TRP A 9 15.72 -3.50 -17.34
N LEU A 10 16.38 -3.80 -18.45
CA LEU A 10 17.72 -4.39 -18.43
C LEU A 10 18.75 -3.43 -17.82
N GLN A 11 18.67 -2.14 -18.13
CA GLN A 11 19.54 -1.14 -17.53
C GLN A 11 19.27 -1.02 -16.02
N ALA A 12 18.00 -0.91 -15.62
CA ALA A 12 17.61 -0.85 -14.21
C ALA A 12 18.11 -2.08 -13.43
N LEU A 13 17.95 -3.28 -14.00
CA LEU A 13 18.45 -4.52 -13.39
C LEU A 13 19.98 -4.51 -13.25
N ARG A 14 20.71 -4.06 -14.27
CA ARG A 14 22.19 -3.95 -14.21
C ARG A 14 22.64 -2.97 -13.13
N GLU A 15 21.96 -1.84 -12.99
CA GLU A 15 22.22 -0.85 -11.95
C GLU A 15 21.98 -1.44 -10.56
N GLN A 16 20.83 -2.11 -10.35
CA GLN A 16 20.52 -2.81 -9.10
C GLN A 16 21.54 -3.91 -8.77
N CYS A 17 21.97 -4.71 -9.75
CA CYS A 17 23.00 -5.74 -9.53
C CYS A 17 24.36 -5.13 -9.14
N ARG A 18 24.73 -4.00 -9.75
CA ARG A 18 25.98 -3.28 -9.40
C ARG A 18 25.90 -2.72 -7.99
N ASP A 19 24.76 -2.13 -7.62
CA ASP A 19 24.53 -1.57 -6.29
C ASP A 19 24.55 -2.66 -5.21
N ALA A 20 23.85 -3.77 -5.43
CA ALA A 20 23.90 -4.93 -4.55
C ALA A 20 25.32 -5.51 -4.43
N SER A 21 26.04 -5.64 -5.55
CA SER A 21 27.44 -6.10 -5.54
C SER A 21 28.37 -5.14 -4.77
N ALA A 22 28.20 -3.83 -4.96
CA ALA A 22 28.98 -2.82 -4.24
C ALA A 22 28.71 -2.86 -2.74
N THR A 23 27.45 -3.04 -2.34
CA THR A 23 27.02 -3.19 -0.95
C THR A 23 27.59 -4.46 -0.30
N LEU A 24 27.65 -5.57 -1.03
CA LEU A 24 28.12 -6.86 -0.49
C LEU A 24 29.65 -7.03 -0.55
N ARG A 25 30.35 -6.30 -1.42
CA ARG A 25 31.80 -6.43 -1.62
C ARG A 25 32.64 -6.30 -0.34
N PRO A 26 32.35 -5.38 0.60
CA PRO A 26 33.08 -5.29 1.87
C PRO A 26 32.99 -6.57 2.72
N PHE A 27 32.00 -7.42 2.47
CA PHE A 27 31.77 -8.69 3.17
C PHE A 27 32.26 -9.92 2.39
N ALA A 28 32.90 -9.74 1.23
CA ALA A 28 33.30 -10.85 0.36
C ALA A 28 34.28 -11.84 1.03
N ALA A 29 35.03 -11.41 2.03
CA ALA A 29 35.91 -12.29 2.81
C ALA A 29 35.14 -13.28 3.70
N TRP A 30 33.88 -12.99 4.03
CA TRP A 30 32.99 -13.85 4.82
C TRP A 30 32.16 -14.83 3.97
N THR A 31 32.26 -14.74 2.64
CA THR A 31 31.68 -15.75 1.76
C THR A 31 32.58 -16.99 1.77
N PRO A 32 32.14 -18.14 2.31
CA PRO A 32 32.93 -19.36 2.26
C PRO A 32 33.19 -19.74 0.79
N PRO A 33 34.38 -20.28 0.46
CA PRO A 33 34.64 -20.76 -0.88
C PRO A 33 33.61 -21.84 -1.26
N ALA A 34 33.17 -21.82 -2.52
CA ALA A 34 32.13 -22.72 -3.06
C ALA A 34 32.42 -24.23 -2.89
N THR A 35 33.64 -24.58 -2.45
CA THR A 35 34.13 -25.93 -2.18
C THR A 35 33.80 -26.46 -0.78
N GLN A 36 33.23 -25.66 0.13
CA GLN A 36 32.83 -26.17 1.46
C GLN A 36 31.54 -26.99 1.40
N ALA A 37 31.61 -28.24 1.88
CA ALA A 37 30.52 -29.22 1.84
C ALA A 37 29.38 -28.97 2.86
N LYS A 38 29.52 -27.99 3.77
CA LYS A 38 28.50 -27.62 4.76
C LYS A 38 28.04 -26.18 4.51
N PRO A 39 26.73 -25.89 4.52
CA PRO A 39 26.23 -24.53 4.46
C PRO A 39 26.71 -23.78 5.70
N CYS A 40 27.49 -22.72 5.51
CA CYS A 40 27.75 -21.75 6.57
C CYS A 40 26.55 -20.79 6.66
N PRO A 41 25.95 -20.56 7.84
CA PRO A 41 24.88 -19.58 7.97
C PRO A 41 25.40 -18.18 7.63
N ILE A 42 24.62 -17.40 6.90
CA ILE A 42 24.94 -16.00 6.59
C ILE A 42 24.90 -15.21 7.90
N PRO A 43 26.00 -14.54 8.30
CA PRO A 43 26.02 -13.78 9.54
C PRO A 43 25.19 -12.50 9.42
N THR A 44 24.58 -12.09 10.53
CA THR A 44 23.92 -10.78 10.67
C THR A 44 24.95 -9.66 10.75
N LEU A 45 24.55 -8.41 10.47
CA LEU A 45 25.42 -7.25 10.64
C LEU A 45 25.96 -7.12 12.08
N ARG A 46 25.16 -7.45 13.11
CA ARG A 46 25.62 -7.43 14.50
C ARG A 46 26.72 -8.45 14.75
N GLN A 47 26.54 -9.68 14.26
CA GLN A 47 27.57 -10.72 14.34
C GLN A 47 28.85 -10.33 13.62
N LEU A 48 28.75 -9.66 12.46
CA LEU A 48 29.93 -9.16 11.73
C LEU A 48 30.63 -8.00 12.44
N ALA A 49 29.90 -7.17 13.18
CA ALA A 49 30.45 -6.05 13.94
C ALA A 49 31.11 -6.48 15.27
N ASP A 50 30.63 -7.59 15.86
CA ASP A 50 31.11 -8.12 17.13
C ASP A 50 32.43 -8.90 16.97
N SER A 51 33.49 -8.41 17.62
CA SER A 51 34.83 -9.05 17.60
C SER A 51 34.92 -10.40 18.34
N SER A 52 33.88 -10.78 19.09
CA SER A 52 33.78 -12.05 19.83
C SER A 52 32.96 -13.12 19.09
N ALA A 53 32.23 -12.75 18.03
CA ALA A 53 31.35 -13.62 17.29
C ALA A 53 32.09 -14.27 16.10
N GLN A 54 32.78 -15.37 16.43
CA GLN A 54 33.31 -16.40 15.53
C GLN A 54 34.67 -16.17 14.89
N SER A 55 35.57 -17.09 15.25
CA SER A 55 36.66 -17.61 14.45
C SER A 55 36.18 -17.85 13.02
N MET A 56 36.77 -17.14 12.07
CA MET A 56 36.73 -17.51 10.65
C MET A 56 37.07 -19.01 10.51
N PRO A 57 36.41 -19.76 9.62
CA PRO A 57 36.78 -21.15 9.38
C PRO A 57 38.24 -21.19 8.90
N ASP A 58 39.11 -21.81 9.71
CA ASP A 58 40.55 -22.06 9.51
C ASP A 58 41.15 -21.49 8.21
N THR A 59 41.62 -20.24 8.27
CA THR A 59 42.46 -19.65 7.22
C THR A 59 43.62 -18.91 7.84
N ASP A 60 44.77 -19.58 7.87
CA ASP A 60 46.09 -18.97 7.96
C ASP A 60 46.23 -18.02 6.75
N HIS A 61 46.26 -16.69 6.95
CA HIS A 61 46.94 -15.67 6.14
C HIS A 61 46.63 -14.23 6.64
N LEU A 62 47.67 -13.39 6.79
CA LEU A 62 47.58 -11.99 7.24
C LEU A 62 46.66 -11.09 6.37
N HIS A 63 46.48 -11.41 5.09
CA HIS A 63 45.57 -10.69 4.19
C HIS A 63 44.09 -10.86 4.58
N ASP A 64 43.73 -12.00 5.18
CA ASP A 64 42.35 -12.30 5.59
C ASP A 64 41.99 -11.59 6.90
N GLN A 65 42.97 -11.26 7.74
CA GLN A 65 42.75 -10.45 8.95
C GLN A 65 42.40 -8.99 8.63
N ALA A 66 43.09 -8.38 7.67
CA ALA A 66 42.78 -7.01 7.23
C ALA A 66 41.40 -6.93 6.57
N ALA A 67 41.04 -7.93 5.76
CA ALA A 67 39.72 -8.03 5.13
C ALA A 67 38.61 -8.27 6.16
N ALA A 68 38.84 -9.14 7.15
CA ALA A 68 37.91 -9.35 8.26
C ALA A 68 37.69 -8.09 9.09
N HIS A 69 38.76 -7.34 9.39
CA HIS A 69 38.66 -6.07 10.10
C HIS A 69 37.92 -5.00 9.29
N GLY A 70 38.16 -4.92 7.97
CA GLY A 70 37.42 -4.03 7.07
C GLY A 70 35.92 -4.36 7.01
N ALA A 71 35.57 -5.65 6.94
CA ALA A 71 34.18 -6.12 6.99
C ALA A 71 33.50 -5.75 8.33
N GLN A 72 34.22 -5.93 9.44
CA GLN A 72 33.73 -5.58 10.78
C GLN A 72 33.45 -4.08 10.91
N GLN A 73 34.41 -3.23 10.49
CA GLN A 73 34.24 -1.77 10.50
C GLN A 73 33.06 -1.35 9.61
N HIS A 74 32.92 -1.95 8.43
CA HIS A 74 31.82 -1.64 7.53
C HIS A 74 30.47 -2.05 8.13
N ALA A 75 30.37 -3.22 8.74
CA ALA A 75 29.17 -3.66 9.47
C ALA A 75 28.79 -2.67 10.58
N ALA A 76 29.76 -2.21 11.38
CA ALA A 76 29.53 -1.22 12.43
C ALA A 76 29.00 0.11 11.87
N VAL A 77 29.56 0.60 10.75
CA VAL A 77 29.10 1.83 10.08
C VAL A 77 27.68 1.69 9.53
N LEU A 78 27.34 0.53 8.94
CA LEU A 78 25.98 0.26 8.46
C LEU A 78 24.98 0.23 9.62
N ILE A 79 25.31 -0.42 10.74
CA ILE A 79 24.46 -0.43 11.94
C ILE A 79 24.21 1.00 12.41
N GLN A 80 25.26 1.81 12.57
CA GLN A 80 25.12 3.21 12.98
C GLN A 80 24.26 4.02 12.00
N THR A 81 24.40 3.75 10.70
CA THR A 81 23.61 4.42 9.66
C THR A 81 22.14 4.03 9.76
N ILE A 82 21.84 2.74 9.92
CA ILE A 82 20.48 2.22 10.10
C ILE A 82 19.84 2.81 11.37
N GLU A 83 20.57 2.82 12.48
CA GLU A 83 20.09 3.39 13.75
C GLU A 83 19.80 4.89 13.62
N ARG A 84 20.68 5.65 12.96
CA ARG A 84 20.44 7.07 12.68
C ARG A 84 19.22 7.28 11.80
N LEU A 85 19.07 6.51 10.71
CA LEU A 85 17.91 6.61 9.82
C LEU A 85 16.61 6.23 10.54
N ALA A 86 16.64 5.20 11.38
CA ALA A 86 15.49 4.80 12.19
C ALA A 86 15.10 5.89 13.20
N GLN A 87 16.06 6.54 13.86
CA GLN A 87 15.81 7.67 14.74
C GLN A 87 15.21 8.86 13.98
N GLN A 88 15.74 9.19 12.80
CA GLN A 88 15.21 10.26 11.95
C GLN A 88 13.78 9.97 11.49
N ALA A 89 13.52 8.75 11.01
CA ALA A 89 12.18 8.31 10.61
C ALA A 89 11.21 8.34 11.81
N GLY A 90 11.64 7.87 12.98
CA GLY A 90 10.84 7.93 14.21
C GLY A 90 10.50 9.35 14.63
N ALA A 91 11.45 10.29 14.55
CA ALA A 91 11.20 11.69 14.85
C ALA A 91 10.22 12.34 13.85
N LEU A 92 10.33 12.00 12.56
CA LEU A 92 9.41 12.48 11.52
C LEU A 92 8.01 11.86 11.62
N ALA A 93 7.88 10.68 12.21
CA ALA A 93 6.60 9.99 12.40
C ALA A 93 5.77 10.55 13.58
N LEU A 94 6.39 11.35 14.48
CA LEU A 94 5.67 12.01 15.56
C LEU A 94 4.90 13.22 15.01
N MET A 95 3.58 13.15 15.10
CA MET A 95 2.66 14.21 14.70
C MET A 95 1.82 14.65 15.90
N ASP A 96 1.46 15.93 15.96
CA ASP A 96 0.46 16.44 16.90
C ASP A 96 -0.95 16.19 16.34
N TYR A 97 -1.61 15.13 16.82
CA TYR A 97 -2.99 14.81 16.44
C TYR A 97 -4.00 15.76 17.08
N GLY A 98 -3.66 16.39 18.21
CA GLY A 98 -4.55 17.29 18.95
C GLY A 98 -4.99 18.49 18.12
N PHE A 99 -4.16 18.92 17.17
CA PHE A 99 -4.47 19.97 16.21
C PHE A 99 -5.74 19.71 15.38
N LEU A 100 -6.04 18.45 15.03
CA LEU A 100 -7.22 18.06 14.26
C LEU A 100 -8.33 17.42 15.12
N TYR A 101 -8.09 17.25 16.43
CA TYR A 101 -8.98 16.52 17.32
C TYR A 101 -10.08 17.43 17.89
N ASP A 102 -11.33 16.98 17.76
CA ASP A 102 -12.48 17.60 18.40
C ASP A 102 -12.87 16.78 19.65
N SER A 103 -12.57 17.33 20.82
CA SER A 103 -12.82 16.69 22.12
C SER A 103 -14.29 16.66 22.54
N GLN A 104 -15.19 17.34 21.85
CA GLN A 104 -16.63 17.24 22.11
C GLN A 104 -17.25 16.04 21.38
N ARG A 105 -16.68 15.70 20.22
CA ARG A 105 -17.16 14.61 19.35
C ARG A 105 -16.33 13.34 19.49
N ASP A 106 -15.14 13.45 20.06
CA ASP A 106 -14.10 12.42 20.05
C ASP A 106 -13.70 11.98 18.64
N LEU A 107 -13.72 12.90 17.68
CA LEU A 107 -13.42 12.64 16.27
C LEU A 107 -12.31 13.57 15.75
N LEU A 108 -11.65 13.13 14.68
CA LEU A 108 -10.71 13.96 13.93
C LEU A 108 -11.44 14.70 12.81
N SER A 109 -11.19 15.99 12.68
CA SER A 109 -11.57 16.77 11.49
C SER A 109 -10.80 16.25 10.26
N ILE A 110 -11.42 16.34 9.08
CA ILE A 110 -10.83 15.86 7.83
C ILE A 110 -9.55 16.64 7.45
N GLY A 111 -9.48 17.91 7.84
CA GLY A 111 -8.31 18.72 7.59
C GLY A 111 -8.41 20.12 8.19
N TYR A 112 -7.39 20.93 7.90
CA TYR A 112 -7.33 22.33 8.31
C TYR A 112 -7.01 23.20 7.11
N ASN A 113 -7.80 24.24 6.89
CA ASN A 113 -7.55 25.22 5.85
C ASN A 113 -6.64 26.33 6.42
N VAL A 114 -5.43 26.45 5.86
CA VAL A 114 -4.42 27.42 6.32
C VAL A 114 -4.79 28.86 5.98
N ASP A 115 -5.37 29.09 4.80
CA ASP A 115 -5.75 30.42 4.34
C ASP A 115 -6.91 30.99 5.18
N GLU A 116 -7.90 30.13 5.46
CA GLU A 116 -9.08 30.47 6.26
C GLU A 116 -8.86 30.28 7.77
N ARG A 117 -7.72 29.70 8.16
CA ARG A 117 -7.32 29.40 9.53
C ARG A 117 -8.37 28.66 10.35
N ARG A 118 -9.05 27.69 9.73
CA ARG A 118 -10.12 26.93 10.37
C ARG A 118 -10.03 25.45 10.03
N LEU A 119 -10.56 24.64 10.95
CA LEU A 119 -10.80 23.22 10.71
C LEU A 119 -11.88 23.05 9.63
N ASP A 120 -11.79 21.92 8.93
CA ASP A 120 -12.86 21.45 8.08
C ASP A 120 -14.10 21.12 8.93
N ALA A 121 -15.28 21.32 8.36
CA ALA A 121 -16.53 21.02 9.05
C ALA A 121 -16.87 19.52 9.04
N GLY A 122 -16.26 18.75 8.14
CA GLY A 122 -16.35 17.32 8.05
C GLY A 122 -15.40 16.61 9.01
N PHE A 123 -15.80 15.43 9.44
CA PHE A 123 -15.09 14.58 10.39
C PHE A 123 -14.95 13.17 9.82
N TYR A 124 -13.90 12.46 10.22
CA TYR A 124 -13.78 11.03 9.99
C TYR A 124 -14.61 10.28 11.03
N ASP A 125 -15.87 9.99 10.71
CA ASP A 125 -16.88 9.51 11.64
C ASP A 125 -17.31 8.05 11.41
N LEU A 126 -16.69 7.31 10.49
CA LEU A 126 -17.04 5.92 10.17
C LEU A 126 -15.91 4.95 10.50
N LEU A 127 -16.25 3.79 11.04
CA LEU A 127 -15.29 2.71 11.30
C LEU A 127 -14.85 2.01 10.00
N ALA A 128 -15.70 1.98 8.98
CA ALA A 128 -15.35 1.55 7.63
C ALA A 128 -14.72 2.71 6.85
N SER A 129 -13.50 3.07 7.23
CA SER A 129 -12.68 4.09 6.57
C SER A 129 -11.20 3.78 6.83
N GLU A 130 -10.36 4.27 5.92
CA GLU A 130 -8.92 4.40 6.08
C GLU A 130 -8.52 5.10 7.39
N ALA A 131 -9.32 6.07 7.83
CA ALA A 131 -9.01 6.93 8.98
C ALA A 131 -9.03 6.18 10.31
N ARG A 132 -9.58 4.95 10.34
CA ARG A 132 -9.44 4.07 11.51
C ARG A 132 -7.98 3.75 11.81
N LEU A 133 -7.11 3.71 10.78
CA LEU A 133 -5.68 3.53 10.97
C LEU A 133 -5.07 4.69 11.77
N THR A 134 -5.46 5.93 11.44
CA THR A 134 -5.02 7.13 12.16
C THR A 134 -5.41 7.04 13.63
N ASN A 135 -6.65 6.68 13.93
CA ASN A 135 -7.12 6.47 15.30
C ASN A 135 -6.33 5.36 16.00
N TYR A 136 -6.12 4.22 15.35
CA TYR A 136 -5.36 3.10 15.89
C TYR A 136 -3.94 3.51 16.31
N VAL A 137 -3.21 4.20 15.43
CA VAL A 137 -1.84 4.66 15.70
C VAL A 137 -1.82 5.73 16.78
N ALA A 138 -2.71 6.73 16.72
CA ALA A 138 -2.72 7.84 17.67
C ALA A 138 -3.09 7.38 19.10
N ILE A 139 -4.01 6.41 19.23
CA ILE A 139 -4.34 5.78 20.52
C ILE A 139 -3.15 4.95 21.04
N ALA A 140 -2.49 4.18 20.16
CA ALA A 140 -1.31 3.40 20.56
C ALA A 140 -0.12 4.29 21.00
N GLN A 141 -0.06 5.53 20.51
CA GLN A 141 0.89 6.56 20.96
C GLN A 141 0.39 7.36 22.18
N GLU A 142 -0.76 7.01 22.75
CA GLU A 142 -1.39 7.70 23.88
C GLU A 142 -1.71 9.18 23.61
N GLN A 143 -1.83 9.57 22.33
CA GLN A 143 -2.14 10.95 21.92
C GLN A 143 -3.65 11.22 21.82
N LEU A 144 -4.46 10.18 21.59
CA LEU A 144 -5.92 10.25 21.58
C LEU A 144 -6.52 9.27 22.59
N PRO A 145 -7.68 9.58 23.19
CA PRO A 145 -8.37 8.66 24.09
C PRO A 145 -8.92 7.46 23.31
N GLN A 146 -9.08 6.32 24.00
CA GLN A 146 -9.69 5.13 23.39
C GLN A 146 -11.13 5.38 22.92
N ASP A 147 -11.83 6.34 23.54
CA ASP A 147 -13.18 6.75 23.18
C ASP A 147 -13.28 7.19 21.70
N SER A 148 -12.20 7.72 21.11
CA SER A 148 -12.18 8.07 19.68
C SER A 148 -12.43 6.87 18.76
N TRP A 149 -11.97 5.66 19.15
CA TRP A 149 -12.28 4.44 18.40
C TRP A 149 -13.76 4.04 18.51
N PHE A 150 -14.38 4.30 19.67
CA PHE A 150 -15.77 3.98 19.90
C PHE A 150 -16.73 5.02 19.30
N ALA A 151 -16.30 6.27 19.18
CA ALA A 151 -17.01 7.34 18.48
C ALA A 151 -17.20 7.07 16.98
N LEU A 152 -16.32 6.28 16.36
CA LEU A 152 -16.46 5.86 14.96
C LEU A 152 -17.76 5.08 14.73
N GLY A 153 -18.59 5.59 13.82
CA GLY A 153 -19.89 5.07 13.43
C GLY A 153 -19.81 3.65 12.86
N ARG A 154 -20.78 2.82 13.28
CA ARG A 154 -20.89 1.40 12.91
C ARG A 154 -22.17 1.10 12.15
N LEU A 155 -22.49 1.96 11.18
CA LEU A 155 -23.68 1.79 10.34
C LEU A 155 -23.53 0.52 9.52
N LEU A 156 -24.50 -0.38 9.63
CA LEU A 156 -24.53 -1.64 8.88
C LEU A 156 -25.52 -1.55 7.73
N THR A 157 -25.27 -2.30 6.68
CA THR A 157 -26.24 -2.53 5.60
C THR A 157 -27.52 -3.17 6.13
N SER A 158 -28.67 -2.56 5.81
CA SER A 158 -30.00 -3.11 6.10
C SER A 158 -30.53 -3.88 4.88
N GLY A 159 -30.28 -5.19 4.78
CA GLY A 159 -30.72 -6.01 3.64
C GLY A 159 -30.09 -7.41 3.64
N GLY A 160 -30.66 -8.34 2.85
CA GLY A 160 -30.21 -9.74 2.79
C GLY A 160 -28.77 -9.88 2.27
N GLY A 161 -27.94 -10.62 3.01
CA GLY A 161 -26.51 -10.80 2.77
C GLY A 161 -25.72 -10.88 4.09
N GLU A 162 -24.40 -10.97 4.01
CA GLU A 162 -23.54 -10.80 5.19
C GLU A 162 -23.53 -9.31 5.61
N PRO A 163 -23.66 -8.98 6.91
CA PRO A 163 -23.63 -7.60 7.37
C PRO A 163 -22.31 -6.91 7.03
N VAL A 164 -22.37 -5.72 6.42
CA VAL A 164 -21.18 -4.92 6.07
C VAL A 164 -21.30 -3.55 6.71
N LEU A 165 -20.21 -3.06 7.30
CA LEU A 165 -20.12 -1.66 7.69
C LEU A 165 -20.14 -0.76 6.44
N LEU A 166 -20.99 0.26 6.46
CA LEU A 166 -21.07 1.27 5.41
C LEU A 166 -19.90 2.25 5.56
N SER A 167 -19.22 2.49 4.45
CA SER A 167 -18.21 3.54 4.29
C SER A 167 -18.86 4.79 3.67
N TRP A 168 -18.10 5.89 3.55
CA TRP A 168 -18.68 7.10 2.96
C TRP A 168 -18.90 6.90 1.46
N SER A 169 -17.86 6.46 0.75
CA SER A 169 -17.90 6.35 -0.70
C SER A 169 -18.19 4.93 -1.20
N GLY A 170 -18.00 3.90 -0.39
CA GLY A 170 -18.11 2.51 -0.85
C GLY A 170 -16.87 2.06 -1.62
N SER A 171 -15.75 2.77 -1.46
CA SER A 171 -14.47 2.49 -2.11
C SER A 171 -13.81 1.28 -1.45
N MET A 172 -13.15 0.41 -2.24
CA MET A 172 -12.46 -0.75 -1.69
C MET A 172 -11.32 -0.35 -0.73
N PHE A 173 -10.63 0.76 -1.02
CA PHE A 173 -9.52 1.23 -0.21
C PHE A 173 -9.92 1.54 1.24
N GLU A 174 -11.11 2.12 1.46
CA GLU A 174 -11.65 2.46 2.78
C GLU A 174 -11.69 1.22 3.70
N TYR A 175 -11.88 0.04 3.09
CA TYR A 175 -11.93 -1.24 3.80
C TYR A 175 -10.57 -1.91 3.93
N LEU A 176 -9.81 -1.98 2.83
CA LEU A 176 -8.68 -2.89 2.72
C LEU A 176 -7.32 -2.25 2.97
N MET A 177 -7.13 -0.96 2.70
CA MET A 177 -5.84 -0.29 2.93
C MET A 177 -5.37 -0.44 4.39
N PRO A 178 -6.23 -0.30 5.42
CA PRO A 178 -5.78 -0.49 6.80
C PRO A 178 -5.19 -1.87 7.09
N LEU A 179 -5.57 -2.92 6.32
CA LEU A 179 -5.05 -4.28 6.52
C LEU A 179 -3.56 -4.43 6.17
N LEU A 180 -2.97 -3.47 5.45
CA LEU A 180 -1.54 -3.48 5.12
C LEU A 180 -0.64 -3.32 6.36
N VAL A 181 -1.15 -2.66 7.40
CA VAL A 181 -0.36 -2.24 8.57
C VAL A 181 -1.03 -2.54 9.90
N MET A 182 -2.37 -2.55 9.94
CA MET A 182 -3.15 -2.81 11.16
C MET A 182 -3.47 -4.30 11.27
N PRO A 183 -3.36 -4.92 12.46
CA PRO A 183 -3.77 -6.31 12.65
C PRO A 183 -5.28 -6.47 12.41
N ASN A 184 -5.66 -7.62 11.83
CA ASN A 184 -7.04 -8.02 11.65
C ASN A 184 -7.27 -9.41 12.24
N TYR A 185 -8.41 -9.59 12.90
CA TYR A 185 -8.72 -10.80 13.66
C TYR A 185 -9.94 -11.51 13.07
N ALA A 186 -9.76 -12.79 12.75
CA ALA A 186 -10.78 -13.61 12.13
C ALA A 186 -12.09 -13.63 12.95
N GLY A 187 -13.23 -13.49 12.27
CA GLY A 187 -14.55 -13.53 12.90
C GLY A 187 -14.97 -12.23 13.60
N THR A 188 -14.13 -11.21 13.65
CA THR A 188 -14.53 -9.88 14.13
C THR A 188 -15.40 -9.15 13.11
N LEU A 189 -16.08 -8.09 13.55
CA LEU A 189 -16.89 -7.24 12.67
C LEU A 189 -16.09 -6.64 11.51
N LEU A 190 -14.83 -6.24 11.76
CA LEU A 190 -13.94 -5.70 10.73
C LEU A 190 -13.54 -6.77 9.72
N ASP A 191 -13.20 -7.97 10.16
CA ASP A 191 -12.87 -9.09 9.28
C ASP A 191 -14.06 -9.47 8.38
N GLN A 192 -15.25 -9.62 8.98
CA GLN A 192 -16.49 -9.88 8.25
C GLN A 192 -16.79 -8.77 7.24
N THR A 193 -16.66 -7.51 7.65
CA THR A 193 -16.86 -6.36 6.77
C THR A 193 -15.91 -6.40 5.56
N CYS A 194 -14.61 -6.67 5.77
CA CYS A 194 -13.64 -6.70 4.67
C CYS A 194 -13.96 -7.82 3.66
N ARG A 195 -14.33 -9.02 4.16
CA ARG A 195 -14.74 -10.16 3.32
C ARG A 195 -16.00 -9.84 2.53
N ALA A 196 -17.00 -9.29 3.19
CA ALA A 196 -18.28 -9.00 2.56
C ALA A 196 -18.18 -7.82 1.57
N ALA A 197 -17.34 -6.82 1.83
CA ALA A 197 -17.05 -5.75 0.87
C ALA A 197 -16.42 -6.30 -0.43
N VAL A 198 -15.45 -7.21 -0.32
CA VAL A 198 -14.85 -7.89 -1.48
C VAL A 198 -15.89 -8.75 -2.22
N ALA A 199 -16.70 -9.51 -1.49
CA ALA A 199 -17.75 -10.33 -2.09
C ALA A 199 -18.77 -9.47 -2.87
N ARG A 200 -19.19 -8.33 -2.29
CA ARG A 200 -20.12 -7.39 -2.93
C ARG A 200 -19.54 -6.75 -4.18
N GLN A 201 -18.24 -6.43 -4.18
CA GLN A 201 -17.53 -5.93 -5.35
C GLN A 201 -17.46 -6.96 -6.48
N ILE A 202 -17.15 -8.22 -6.15
CA ILE A 202 -17.16 -9.34 -7.11
C ILE A 202 -18.55 -9.51 -7.70
N GLU A 203 -19.58 -9.58 -6.85
CA GLU A 203 -20.97 -9.74 -7.27
C GLU A 203 -21.41 -8.60 -8.21
N TYR A 204 -21.09 -7.35 -7.87
CA TYR A 204 -21.44 -6.20 -8.70
C TYR A 204 -20.72 -6.23 -10.06
N GLY A 205 -19.43 -6.59 -10.08
CA GLY A 205 -18.70 -6.81 -11.33
C GLY A 205 -19.34 -7.88 -12.21
N GLN A 206 -19.77 -9.00 -11.61
CA GLN A 206 -20.49 -10.07 -12.31
C GLN A 206 -21.84 -9.60 -12.87
N GLN A 207 -22.64 -8.86 -12.09
CA GLN A 207 -23.92 -8.28 -12.53
C GLN A 207 -23.75 -7.38 -13.77
N LEU A 208 -22.65 -6.65 -13.85
CA LEU A 208 -22.32 -5.78 -14.98
C LEU A 208 -21.58 -6.49 -16.12
N GLY A 209 -21.10 -7.72 -15.91
CA GLY A 209 -20.22 -8.42 -16.84
C GLY A 209 -18.83 -7.78 -16.96
N LEU A 210 -18.40 -6.97 -15.99
CA LEU A 210 -17.13 -6.22 -16.00
C LEU A 210 -16.13 -6.81 -14.99
N PRO A 211 -14.82 -6.47 -15.08
CA PRO A 211 -13.90 -6.65 -13.96
C PRO A 211 -14.39 -5.89 -12.71
N TRP A 212 -13.94 -6.30 -11.53
CA TRP A 212 -14.25 -5.61 -10.26
C TRP A 212 -13.03 -4.90 -9.68
N GLY A 213 -13.20 -4.18 -8.58
CA GLY A 213 -12.16 -3.34 -7.97
C GLY A 213 -12.45 -1.85 -8.13
N VAL A 214 -13.67 -1.43 -7.79
CA VAL A 214 -14.06 -0.02 -7.79
C VAL A 214 -13.50 0.65 -6.54
N SER A 215 -12.80 1.76 -6.73
CA SER A 215 -12.10 2.50 -5.68
C SER A 215 -11.83 3.92 -6.16
N GLU A 216 -11.37 4.82 -5.28
CA GLU A 216 -10.87 6.13 -5.71
C GLU A 216 -9.78 5.99 -6.77
N SER A 217 -9.88 6.80 -7.82
CA SER A 217 -8.97 6.69 -8.96
C SER A 217 -9.09 7.86 -9.92
N GLY A 218 -8.11 7.93 -10.81
CA GLY A 218 -8.24 8.68 -12.06
C GLY A 218 -9.36 8.10 -12.95
N TYR A 219 -10.04 8.96 -13.71
CA TYR A 219 -11.09 8.54 -14.65
C TYR A 219 -10.98 9.26 -16.00
N ASN A 220 -11.75 8.83 -17.01
CA ASN A 220 -11.61 9.32 -18.39
C ASN A 220 -12.26 10.70 -18.61
N THR A 221 -11.88 11.68 -17.80
CA THR A 221 -12.12 13.10 -18.00
C THR A 221 -10.81 13.82 -17.75
N GLN A 222 -10.48 14.78 -18.61
CA GLN A 222 -9.22 15.49 -18.54
C GLN A 222 -9.46 16.99 -18.36
N ASP A 223 -8.55 17.67 -17.67
CA ASP A 223 -8.51 19.12 -17.64
C ASP A 223 -7.90 19.70 -18.94
N MET A 224 -7.77 21.03 -18.99
CA MET A 224 -7.16 21.75 -20.11
C MET A 224 -5.68 21.38 -20.35
N HIS A 225 -5.02 20.75 -19.37
CA HIS A 225 -3.63 20.30 -19.43
C HIS A 225 -3.52 18.80 -19.74
N CYS A 226 -4.62 18.15 -20.11
CA CYS A 226 -4.69 16.71 -20.37
C CYS A 226 -4.39 15.82 -19.15
N ASN A 227 -4.56 16.35 -17.93
CA ASN A 227 -4.46 15.53 -16.73
C ASN A 227 -5.79 14.85 -16.46
N TYR A 228 -5.75 13.53 -16.25
CA TYR A 228 -6.92 12.79 -15.77
C TYR A 228 -7.40 13.37 -14.45
N GLN A 229 -8.71 13.56 -14.34
CA GLN A 229 -9.36 13.99 -13.12
C GLN A 229 -9.46 12.82 -12.14
N TYR A 230 -9.52 13.14 -10.85
CA TYR A 230 -9.51 12.15 -9.76
C TYR A 230 -10.71 12.34 -8.85
N ARG A 231 -11.27 11.22 -8.35
CA ARG A 231 -12.29 11.24 -7.28
C ARG A 231 -12.52 9.84 -6.70
N ALA A 232 -13.28 9.80 -5.62
CA ALA A 232 -13.78 8.56 -5.04
C ALA A 232 -14.90 7.93 -5.89
N PHE A 233 -14.80 6.61 -6.09
CA PHE A 233 -15.83 5.74 -6.65
C PHE A 233 -16.13 4.61 -5.66
N GLY A 234 -17.32 4.04 -5.74
CA GLY A 234 -17.67 2.90 -4.90
C GLY A 234 -18.82 2.08 -5.45
N VAL A 235 -19.10 0.96 -4.80
CA VAL A 235 -20.14 0.02 -5.23
C VAL A 235 -21.46 0.28 -4.51
N PRO A 236 -22.61 0.22 -5.22
CA PRO A 236 -23.91 0.31 -4.59
C PRO A 236 -24.10 -0.71 -3.46
N GLY A 237 -24.52 -0.23 -2.30
CA GLY A 237 -24.70 -1.03 -1.09
C GLY A 237 -23.51 -1.04 -0.14
N LEU A 238 -22.38 -0.40 -0.49
CA LEU A 238 -21.23 -0.24 0.41
C LEU A 238 -21.04 1.21 0.91
N GLY A 239 -21.51 2.21 0.16
CA GLY A 239 -21.34 3.62 0.51
C GLY A 239 -22.64 4.34 0.86
N LEU A 240 -22.52 5.38 1.70
CA LEU A 240 -23.62 6.32 2.01
C LEU A 240 -23.87 7.33 0.89
N ARG A 241 -22.84 7.64 0.09
CA ARG A 241 -22.93 8.57 -1.03
C ARG A 241 -23.97 8.11 -2.06
N ARG A 242 -24.79 9.05 -2.57
CA ARG A 242 -25.76 8.78 -3.63
C ARG A 242 -25.08 8.66 -5.00
N GLY A 243 -25.70 7.93 -5.93
CA GLY A 243 -25.25 7.85 -7.33
C GLY A 243 -24.12 6.84 -7.60
N LEU A 244 -23.76 5.99 -6.64
CA LEU A 244 -22.65 5.01 -6.80
C LEU A 244 -22.81 4.06 -7.99
N SER A 245 -24.04 3.84 -8.47
CA SER A 245 -24.31 2.98 -9.62
C SER A 245 -24.13 3.65 -10.99
N GLU A 246 -23.97 4.98 -11.02
CA GLU A 246 -23.96 5.78 -12.25
C GLU A 246 -22.63 5.68 -13.00
N GLU A 247 -21.55 5.36 -12.28
CA GLU A 247 -20.19 5.43 -12.77
C GLU A 247 -19.47 4.12 -12.53
N ARG A 248 -18.74 3.65 -13.54
CA ARG A 248 -18.16 2.31 -13.56
C ARG A 248 -16.67 2.42 -13.85
N VAL A 249 -15.91 2.78 -12.83
CA VAL A 249 -14.45 2.92 -12.92
C VAL A 249 -13.81 1.83 -12.08
N VAL A 250 -12.98 0.99 -12.71
CA VAL A 250 -12.27 -0.10 -12.05
C VAL A 250 -10.81 0.28 -11.92
N ALA A 251 -10.31 0.28 -10.69
CA ALA A 251 -8.93 0.58 -10.37
C ALA A 251 -8.19 -0.73 -10.01
N PRO A 252 -7.19 -1.16 -10.78
CA PRO A 252 -6.53 -2.45 -10.56
C PRO A 252 -5.93 -2.62 -9.16
N TYR A 253 -5.40 -1.55 -8.54
CA TYR A 253 -4.83 -1.62 -7.18
C TYR A 253 -5.85 -2.08 -6.14
N ALA A 254 -7.15 -1.80 -6.32
CA ALA A 254 -8.20 -2.30 -5.44
C ALA A 254 -8.35 -3.82 -5.49
N SER A 255 -8.08 -4.43 -6.65
CA SER A 255 -7.98 -5.88 -6.77
C SER A 255 -6.68 -6.40 -6.14
N THR A 256 -5.58 -5.65 -6.23
CA THR A 256 -4.32 -5.97 -5.54
C THR A 256 -4.52 -6.01 -4.03
N LEU A 257 -5.15 -5.00 -3.43
CA LEU A 257 -5.49 -4.98 -2.01
C LEU A 257 -6.34 -6.19 -1.59
N ALA A 258 -7.24 -6.66 -2.47
CA ALA A 258 -8.07 -7.82 -2.21
C ALA A 258 -7.29 -9.16 -2.16
N LEU A 259 -6.00 -9.19 -2.52
CA LEU A 259 -5.15 -10.37 -2.30
C LEU A 259 -5.07 -10.77 -0.82
N LEU A 260 -5.19 -9.79 0.09
CA LEU A 260 -5.20 -10.02 1.55
C LEU A 260 -6.44 -10.77 2.04
N VAL A 261 -7.50 -10.83 1.23
CA VAL A 261 -8.83 -11.34 1.64
C VAL A 261 -9.28 -12.51 0.77
N ALA A 262 -9.19 -12.38 -0.55
CA ALA A 262 -9.66 -13.34 -1.55
C ALA A 262 -8.62 -13.54 -2.67
N PRO A 263 -7.43 -14.11 -2.36
CA PRO A 263 -6.28 -14.12 -3.27
C PRO A 263 -6.57 -14.75 -4.63
N ALA A 264 -7.27 -15.90 -4.66
CA ALA A 264 -7.58 -16.57 -5.92
C ALA A 264 -8.48 -15.72 -6.84
N ALA A 265 -9.51 -15.07 -6.27
CA ALA A 265 -10.42 -14.21 -7.04
C ALA A 265 -9.72 -12.93 -7.52
N ALA A 266 -8.88 -12.33 -6.66
CA ALA A 266 -8.08 -11.16 -6.99
C ALA A 266 -7.10 -11.45 -8.15
N CYS A 267 -6.35 -12.55 -8.07
CA CYS A 267 -5.44 -12.98 -9.14
C CYS A 267 -6.18 -13.18 -10.47
N ALA A 268 -7.32 -13.87 -10.47
CA ALA A 268 -8.11 -14.09 -11.68
C ALA A 268 -8.61 -12.76 -12.29
N ASN A 269 -9.00 -11.79 -11.46
CA ASN A 269 -9.45 -10.48 -11.92
C ASN A 269 -8.30 -9.62 -12.45
N LEU A 270 -7.13 -9.64 -11.80
CA LEU A 270 -5.92 -8.97 -12.26
C LEU A 270 -5.44 -9.52 -13.61
N GLN A 271 -5.46 -10.85 -13.79
CA GLN A 271 -5.17 -11.50 -15.07
C GLN A 271 -6.17 -11.09 -16.15
N ARG A 272 -7.46 -10.99 -15.81
CA ARG A 272 -8.49 -10.49 -16.73
C ARG A 272 -8.23 -9.05 -17.16
N LEU A 273 -7.80 -8.18 -16.25
CA LEU A 273 -7.40 -6.80 -16.55
C LEU A 273 -6.15 -6.74 -17.42
N ALA A 274 -5.15 -7.59 -17.15
CA ALA A 274 -3.95 -7.71 -17.97
C ALA A 274 -4.27 -8.10 -19.42
N VAL A 275 -5.08 -9.15 -19.61
CA VAL A 275 -5.56 -9.58 -20.94
C VAL A 275 -6.36 -8.48 -21.66
N ALA A 276 -7.03 -7.60 -20.91
CA ALA A 276 -7.73 -6.45 -21.44
C ALA A 276 -6.82 -5.27 -21.82
N GLY A 277 -5.49 -5.41 -21.71
CA GLY A 277 -4.51 -4.40 -22.12
C GLY A 277 -4.33 -3.25 -21.13
N VAL A 278 -4.62 -3.50 -19.85
CA VAL A 278 -4.47 -2.51 -18.75
C VAL A 278 -3.03 -2.46 -18.24
N GLU A 279 -2.15 -3.35 -18.70
CA GLU A 279 -0.73 -3.32 -18.37
C GLU A 279 0.00 -2.16 -19.07
N GLY A 280 0.94 -1.58 -18.35
CA GLY A 280 1.87 -0.58 -18.82
C GLY A 280 3.24 -0.79 -18.18
N ARG A 281 4.12 0.21 -18.37
CA ARG A 281 5.53 0.11 -17.98
C ARG A 281 5.72 -0.25 -16.50
N TYR A 282 4.97 0.36 -15.59
CA TYR A 282 5.12 0.17 -14.14
C TYR A 282 4.07 -0.77 -13.54
N GLY A 283 3.63 -1.78 -14.30
CA GLY A 283 2.54 -2.67 -13.90
C GLY A 283 1.20 -2.20 -14.48
N LEU A 284 0.10 -2.44 -13.77
CA LEU A 284 -1.23 -2.07 -14.24
C LEU A 284 -1.43 -0.54 -14.15
N TYR A 285 -2.02 0.03 -15.20
CA TYR A 285 -2.41 1.45 -15.22
C TYR A 285 -3.46 1.76 -14.15
N GLU A 286 -3.58 3.05 -13.84
CA GLU A 286 -4.44 3.62 -12.80
C GLU A 286 -5.86 3.05 -12.76
N ALA A 287 -6.55 3.03 -13.90
CA ALA A 287 -7.94 2.59 -13.96
C ALA A 287 -8.40 2.23 -15.37
N VAL A 288 -9.58 1.61 -15.45
CA VAL A 288 -10.38 1.46 -16.65
C VAL A 288 -11.76 2.05 -16.40
N ASP A 289 -12.12 3.04 -17.21
CA ASP A 289 -13.44 3.68 -17.16
C ASP A 289 -14.38 3.00 -18.17
N TYR A 290 -15.48 2.46 -17.67
CA TYR A 290 -16.55 1.81 -18.46
C TYR A 290 -17.81 2.69 -18.54
N THR A 291 -17.73 3.95 -18.11
CA THR A 291 -18.91 4.83 -18.00
C THR A 291 -19.32 5.37 -19.37
N PRO A 292 -20.50 5.02 -19.92
CA PRO A 292 -20.84 5.30 -21.32
C PRO A 292 -20.74 6.79 -21.71
N ALA A 293 -21.07 7.70 -20.79
CA ALA A 293 -21.03 9.14 -21.02
C ALA A 293 -19.61 9.69 -21.23
N ARG A 294 -18.57 8.95 -20.85
CA ARG A 294 -17.16 9.36 -20.96
C ARG A 294 -16.39 8.58 -22.02
N LEU A 295 -17.04 7.67 -22.73
CA LEU A 295 -16.37 6.85 -23.73
C LEU A 295 -16.37 7.54 -25.11
N PRO A 296 -15.24 7.47 -25.84
CA PRO A 296 -15.24 7.81 -27.26
C PRO A 296 -16.23 6.92 -28.03
N ARG A 297 -16.77 7.45 -29.14
CA ARG A 297 -17.73 6.71 -29.97
C ARG A 297 -17.15 5.35 -30.41
N GLY A 298 -17.92 4.29 -30.21
CA GLY A 298 -17.55 2.93 -30.60
C GLY A 298 -16.62 2.20 -29.61
N GLN A 299 -16.25 2.83 -28.49
CA GLN A 299 -15.46 2.18 -27.44
C GLN A 299 -16.37 1.72 -26.29
N SER A 300 -16.01 0.59 -25.67
CA SER A 300 -16.69 0.03 -24.50
C SER A 300 -15.94 0.26 -23.18
N ALA A 301 -14.70 0.76 -23.26
CA ALA A 301 -13.83 1.04 -22.12
C ALA A 301 -12.75 2.06 -22.54
N ALA A 302 -12.26 2.83 -21.58
CA ALA A 302 -11.10 3.71 -21.73
C ALA A 302 -10.08 3.45 -20.62
N VAL A 303 -8.84 3.15 -20.98
CA VAL A 303 -7.75 2.95 -20.01
C VAL A 303 -7.19 4.31 -19.59
N VAL A 304 -7.16 4.57 -18.29
CA VAL A 304 -6.57 5.76 -17.68
C VAL A 304 -5.07 5.53 -17.58
N ARG A 305 -4.33 5.97 -18.61
CA ARG A 305 -2.87 5.71 -18.75
C ARG A 305 -2.03 6.63 -17.86
N SER A 306 -2.16 6.46 -16.55
CA SER A 306 -1.36 7.12 -15.52
C SER A 306 -0.93 6.12 -14.45
N PHE A 307 -0.01 6.52 -13.58
CA PHE A 307 0.38 5.78 -12.39
C PHE A 307 0.38 6.75 -11.21
N MET A 308 -0.24 6.35 -10.11
CA MET A 308 -0.22 7.12 -8.86
C MET A 308 0.65 6.40 -7.82
N ALA A 309 1.56 7.14 -7.18
CA ALA A 309 2.53 6.55 -6.26
C ALA A 309 1.86 5.81 -5.09
N HIS A 310 0.75 6.34 -4.56
CA HIS A 310 0.02 5.70 -3.47
C HIS A 310 -0.69 4.43 -3.91
N HIS A 311 -1.26 4.37 -5.12
CA HIS A 311 -1.86 3.16 -5.67
C HIS A 311 -0.83 2.08 -6.03
N GLN A 312 0.37 2.46 -6.45
CA GLN A 312 1.46 1.51 -6.71
C GLN A 312 2.16 1.03 -5.44
N GLY A 313 2.15 1.86 -4.39
CA GLY A 313 2.70 1.50 -3.09
C GLY A 313 1.80 0.57 -2.28
N MET A 314 0.51 0.53 -2.59
CA MET A 314 -0.50 -0.37 -2.00
C MET A 314 -0.59 -1.69 -2.77
#